data_AF-I4AN97-F1
#
_entry.id   AF-I4AN97-F1
#
_cell.length_a   1.000
_cell.length_b   1.000
_cell.length_c   1.000
_cell.angle_alpha   90.00
_cell.angle_beta   90.00
_cell.angle_gamma   90.00
#
_symmetry.space_group_name_H-M   'P 1'
#
loop_
_entity.id
_entity.type
_entity.pdbx_description
1 polymer ?
#
loop_
_entity_poly.entity_id
_entity_poly.type
_entity_poly.pdbx_seq_one_letter_code
_entity_poly.pdbx_strand_id
1 'polypeptide(L)'
;MKRIILFYLVNFFVVLISILYSNSLIAQDNTTKELVIKGVYHGTNLYVQNPQTSNTEYCIKEIFVNNQPIKFPATTAFDINMSFLKINDEVVIKIIHTGSCTPKVLNPQAIKDRLPFRFSSVHVDMNTMIWVTKGEKKFGQFFIQIKNNRTWIVEKVISCKGSAQQNIYTLPLIHRAGENIYRIKYLDVTGKYYYSPEIKFVSEGEQQITFYPKSVTSRITFSRSTDYQILDNNGKLILKGNGLTVDCSNLNLGAYYLLFEGQEERFFKK
;
A
#
# COMPACT_ATOMS: atom_id res chain seq x y z
N MET A 1 0.75 -92.75 26.19
CA MET A 1 1.39 -91.69 27.01
C MET A 1 2.09 -90.58 26.23
N LYS A 2 2.81 -90.84 25.12
CA LYS A 2 3.55 -89.78 24.37
C LYS A 2 2.70 -88.69 23.68
N ARG A 3 1.45 -88.97 23.26
CA ARG A 3 0.60 -87.99 22.56
C ARG A 3 -0.06 -86.93 23.47
N ILE A 4 -0.25 -87.22 24.75
CA ILE A 4 -0.89 -86.30 25.70
C ILE A 4 0.11 -85.20 26.12
N ILE A 5 1.38 -85.56 26.33
CA ILE A 5 2.44 -84.62 26.72
C ILE A 5 2.72 -83.59 25.60
N LEU A 6 2.63 -84.00 24.32
CA LEU A 6 2.83 -83.10 23.18
C LEU A 6 1.71 -82.06 23.06
N PHE A 7 0.47 -82.41 23.41
CA PHE A 7 -0.69 -81.50 23.34
C PHE A 7 -0.65 -80.41 24.41
N TYR A 8 -0.14 -80.72 25.61
CA TYR A 8 0.05 -79.73 26.68
C TYR A 8 1.25 -78.79 26.40
N LEU A 9 2.33 -79.30 25.80
CA LEU A 9 3.48 -78.47 25.40
C LEU A 9 3.15 -77.46 24.29
N VAL A 10 2.34 -77.86 23.29
CA VAL A 10 1.91 -76.95 22.21
C VAL A 10 0.96 -75.86 22.75
N ASN A 11 0.01 -76.20 23.63
CA ASN A 11 -0.87 -75.20 24.24
C ASN A 11 -0.13 -74.24 25.19
N PHE A 12 0.88 -74.71 25.93
CA PHE A 12 1.70 -73.85 26.79
C PHE A 12 2.53 -72.84 25.96
N PHE A 13 3.03 -73.25 24.78
CA PHE A 13 3.76 -72.37 23.87
C PHE A 13 2.86 -71.33 23.19
N VAL A 14 1.60 -71.66 22.87
CA VAL A 14 0.63 -70.72 22.30
C VAL A 14 0.16 -69.68 23.33
N VAL A 15 0.04 -70.06 24.61
CA VAL A 15 -0.26 -69.12 25.70
C VAL A 15 0.93 -68.19 25.98
N LEU A 16 2.18 -68.68 25.91
CA LEU A 16 3.35 -67.82 26.09
C LEU A 16 3.53 -66.80 24.94
N ILE A 17 3.20 -67.18 23.70
CA ILE A 17 3.29 -66.27 22.55
C ILE A 17 2.17 -65.22 22.58
N SER A 18 0.96 -65.55 23.08
CA SER A 18 -0.14 -64.58 23.20
C SER A 18 0.04 -63.57 24.34
N ILE A 19 0.83 -63.88 25.37
CA ILE A 19 1.21 -62.94 26.44
C ILE A 19 2.33 -61.97 25.97
N LEU A 20 3.06 -62.31 24.91
CA LEU A 20 4.14 -61.47 24.36
C LEU A 20 3.65 -60.42 23.33
N TYR A 21 2.37 -60.42 22.95
CA TYR A 21 1.80 -59.47 21.96
C TYR A 21 0.87 -58.39 22.55
N SER A 22 0.67 -58.32 23.88
CA SER A 22 -0.30 -57.38 24.49
C SER A 22 0.32 -56.16 25.20
N ASN A 23 1.64 -55.95 25.11
CA ASN A 23 2.27 -54.72 25.63
C ASN A 23 2.69 -53.79 24.48
N SER A 24 1.76 -53.41 23.61
CA SER A 24 1.90 -52.15 22.89
C SER A 24 1.62 -51.02 23.88
N LEU A 25 2.69 -50.58 24.55
CA LEU A 25 2.72 -49.29 25.23
C LEU A 25 2.23 -48.22 24.25
N ILE A 26 1.04 -47.68 24.51
CA ILE A 26 0.63 -46.39 23.94
C ILE A 26 1.60 -45.38 24.55
N ALA A 27 2.67 -45.07 23.83
CA ALA A 27 3.46 -43.90 24.13
C ALA A 27 2.53 -42.69 23.97
N GLN A 28 2.05 -42.13 25.08
CA GLN A 28 1.51 -40.79 25.07
C GLN A 28 2.64 -39.88 24.62
N ASP A 29 2.47 -39.31 23.43
CA ASP A 29 3.39 -38.36 22.82
C ASP A 29 3.42 -37.08 23.68
N ASN A 30 4.18 -37.13 24.77
CA ASN A 30 4.50 -36.00 25.65
C ASN A 30 5.59 -35.10 25.03
N THR A 31 5.65 -35.04 23.69
CA THR A 31 6.53 -34.11 23.00
C THR A 31 6.02 -32.70 23.25
N THR A 32 6.81 -31.85 23.90
CA THR A 32 6.55 -30.42 24.01
C THR A 32 7.08 -29.71 22.77
N LYS A 33 6.37 -28.68 22.30
CA LYS A 33 6.75 -27.85 21.17
C LYS A 33 6.84 -26.40 21.61
N GLU A 34 7.70 -25.63 20.93
CA GLU A 34 7.83 -24.20 21.14
C GLU A 34 7.34 -23.41 19.93
N LEU A 35 6.59 -22.34 20.21
CA LEU A 35 6.21 -21.31 19.26
C LEU A 35 6.89 -20.01 19.69
N VAL A 36 7.81 -19.51 18.87
CA VAL A 36 8.55 -18.27 19.12
C VAL A 36 8.07 -17.17 18.18
N ILE A 37 7.66 -16.05 18.76
CA ILE A 37 7.21 -14.85 18.02
C ILE A 37 8.08 -13.68 18.44
N LYS A 38 8.59 -12.92 17.46
CA LYS A 38 9.45 -11.75 17.67
C LYS A 38 8.78 -10.49 17.14
N GLY A 39 9.08 -9.35 17.75
CA GLY A 39 8.58 -8.06 17.33
C GLY A 39 8.95 -6.92 18.27
N VAL A 40 8.15 -5.86 18.26
CA VAL A 40 8.30 -4.62 19.03
C VAL A 40 6.99 -4.27 19.72
N TYR A 41 7.03 -3.91 21.00
CA TYR A 41 5.84 -3.56 21.78
C TYR A 41 5.25 -2.21 21.35
N HIS A 42 3.98 -2.21 20.94
CA HIS A 42 3.27 -0.99 20.50
C HIS A 42 2.27 -0.45 21.53
N GLY A 43 2.35 -0.88 22.80
CA GLY A 43 1.44 -0.46 23.87
C GLY A 43 0.14 -1.26 23.96
N THR A 44 0.02 -2.38 23.25
CA THR A 44 -1.16 -3.28 23.33
C THR A 44 -0.74 -4.72 23.58
N ASN A 45 -1.55 -5.44 24.36
CA ASN A 45 -1.30 -6.84 24.69
C ASN A 45 -1.51 -7.77 23.49
N LEU A 46 -0.93 -8.97 23.56
CA LEU A 46 -1.04 -9.99 22.52
C LEU A 46 -2.12 -11.00 22.92
N TYR A 47 -3.18 -11.09 22.12
CA TYR A 47 -4.25 -12.08 22.28
C TYR A 47 -3.84 -13.41 21.67
N VAL A 48 -4.00 -14.47 22.46
CA VAL A 48 -3.64 -15.83 22.11
C VAL A 48 -4.85 -16.75 22.32
N GLN A 49 -5.08 -17.61 21.35
CA GLN A 49 -5.97 -18.76 21.47
C GLN A 49 -5.20 -19.94 22.02
N ASN A 50 -5.74 -20.54 23.07
CA ASN A 50 -5.19 -21.67 23.81
C ASN A 50 -6.16 -22.87 23.71
N PRO A 51 -6.01 -23.74 22.69
CA PRO A 51 -6.93 -24.86 22.49
C PRO A 51 -7.07 -25.73 23.74
N GLN A 52 -8.29 -26.15 24.03
CA GLN A 52 -8.56 -27.12 25.08
C GLN A 52 -8.29 -28.53 24.54
N THR A 53 -7.49 -29.32 25.26
CA THR A 53 -7.07 -30.67 24.83
C THR A 53 -7.91 -31.77 25.48
N SER A 54 -8.48 -31.51 26.66
CA SER A 54 -9.40 -32.39 27.39
C SER A 54 -10.36 -31.56 28.25
N ASN A 55 -11.29 -32.18 28.99
CA ASN A 55 -12.27 -31.45 29.80
C ASN A 55 -11.67 -30.44 30.81
N THR A 56 -10.41 -30.62 31.23
CA THR A 56 -9.74 -29.76 32.21
C THR A 56 -8.37 -29.25 31.77
N GLU A 57 -7.80 -29.77 30.68
CA GLU A 57 -6.46 -29.41 30.24
C GLU A 57 -6.45 -28.51 29.00
N TYR A 58 -5.44 -27.64 28.99
CA TYR A 58 -5.18 -26.73 27.89
C TYR A 58 -3.83 -27.00 27.23
N CYS A 59 -3.73 -26.53 25.99
CA CYS A 59 -2.61 -26.69 25.09
C CYS A 59 -1.31 -26.06 25.61
N ILE A 60 -1.39 -24.81 26.07
CA ILE A 60 -0.24 -24.03 26.53
C ILE A 60 0.20 -24.49 27.92
N LYS A 61 1.51 -24.71 28.09
CA LYS A 61 2.15 -25.09 29.35
C LYS A 61 2.90 -23.92 29.98
N GLU A 62 3.67 -23.19 29.20
CA GLU A 62 4.46 -22.05 29.70
C GLU A 62 4.48 -20.91 28.68
N ILE A 63 4.56 -19.67 29.17
CA ILE A 63 4.75 -18.48 28.35
C ILE A 63 5.90 -17.68 28.94
N PHE A 64 6.82 -17.26 28.06
CA PHE A 64 7.89 -16.33 28.39
C PHE A 64 7.78 -15.09 27.53
N VAL A 65 8.01 -13.93 28.14
CA VAL A 65 8.16 -12.64 27.45
C VAL A 65 9.54 -12.10 27.81
N ASN A 66 10.42 -11.93 26.82
CA ASN A 66 11.83 -11.52 27.03
C ASN A 66 12.54 -12.38 28.09
N ASN A 67 12.39 -13.71 27.96
CA ASN A 67 12.91 -14.73 28.89
C ASN A 67 12.35 -14.69 30.32
N GLN A 68 11.36 -13.85 30.61
CA GLN A 68 10.67 -13.81 31.89
C GLN A 68 9.38 -14.65 31.82
N PRO A 69 9.16 -15.62 32.73
CA PRO A 69 7.94 -16.41 32.74
C PRO A 69 6.74 -15.54 33.15
N ILE A 70 5.63 -15.66 32.43
CA ILE A 70 4.39 -14.92 32.69
C ILE A 70 3.27 -15.86 33.12
N LYS A 71 2.50 -15.46 34.12
CA LYS A 71 1.28 -16.15 34.55
C LYS A 71 0.14 -15.90 33.55
N PHE A 72 -0.63 -16.93 33.24
CA PHE A 72 -1.78 -16.83 32.33
C PHE A 72 -2.94 -17.70 32.86
N PRO A 73 -4.20 -17.37 32.51
CA PRO A 73 -5.36 -18.12 32.97
C PRO A 73 -5.54 -19.42 32.18
N ALA A 74 -6.02 -20.47 32.85
CA ALA A 74 -6.40 -21.75 32.23
C ALA A 74 -7.75 -21.60 31.51
N THR A 75 -7.72 -20.97 30.33
CA THR A 75 -8.89 -20.65 29.50
C THR A 75 -8.57 -20.84 28.02
N THR A 76 -9.59 -20.87 27.17
CA THR A 76 -9.46 -21.11 25.73
C THR A 76 -8.87 -19.94 24.94
N ALA A 77 -8.88 -18.73 25.51
CA ALA A 77 -8.24 -17.54 24.96
C ALA A 77 -7.98 -16.52 26.06
N PHE A 78 -6.88 -15.78 25.93
CA PHE A 78 -6.48 -14.73 26.86
C PHE A 78 -5.51 -13.76 26.20
N ASP A 79 -5.22 -12.63 26.84
CA ASP A 79 -4.13 -11.74 26.46
C ASP A 79 -2.89 -11.94 27.33
N ILE A 80 -1.72 -11.84 26.71
CA ILE A 80 -0.44 -11.80 27.40
C ILE A 80 -0.20 -10.37 27.86
N ASN A 81 -0.25 -10.15 29.16
CA ASN A 81 0.04 -8.85 29.75
C ASN A 81 1.50 -8.46 29.45
N MET A 82 1.67 -7.34 28.76
CA MET A 82 2.96 -6.77 28.38
C MET A 82 3.13 -5.33 28.89
N SER A 83 2.28 -4.88 29.82
CA SER A 83 2.26 -3.51 30.34
C SER A 83 3.54 -3.11 31.08
N PHE A 84 4.41 -4.07 31.41
CA PHE A 84 5.72 -3.84 32.02
C PHE A 84 6.79 -3.42 31.00
N LEU A 85 6.52 -3.53 29.70
CA LEU A 85 7.40 -3.11 28.61
C LEU A 85 7.16 -1.64 28.25
N LYS A 86 8.20 -0.95 27.78
CA LYS A 86 8.07 0.39 27.22
C LYS A 86 7.69 0.30 25.74
N ILE A 87 6.94 1.29 25.27
CA ILE A 87 6.62 1.40 23.84
C ILE A 87 7.94 1.46 23.05
N ASN A 88 8.03 0.65 22.00
CA ASN A 88 9.21 0.39 21.16
C ASN A 88 10.25 -0.59 21.72
N ASP A 89 10.02 -1.22 22.88
CA ASP A 89 10.89 -2.30 23.35
C ASP A 89 10.80 -3.51 22.41
N GLU A 90 11.93 -4.16 22.14
CA GLU A 90 11.95 -5.46 21.47
C GLU A 90 11.27 -6.51 22.35
N VAL A 91 10.50 -7.39 21.72
CA VAL A 91 9.73 -8.44 22.37
C VAL A 91 9.97 -9.78 21.72
N VAL A 92 10.34 -10.76 22.54
CA VAL A 92 10.38 -12.17 22.19
C VAL A 92 9.39 -12.92 23.07
N ILE A 93 8.34 -13.45 22.46
CA ILE A 93 7.34 -14.29 23.13
C ILE A 93 7.63 -15.74 22.77
N LYS A 94 7.84 -16.57 23.79
CA LYS A 94 7.97 -18.01 23.65
C LYS A 94 6.78 -18.68 24.32
N ILE A 95 6.03 -19.46 23.55
CA ILE A 95 4.89 -20.25 24.03
C ILE A 95 5.29 -21.72 23.94
N ILE A 96 5.37 -22.39 25.09
CA ILE A 96 5.60 -23.83 25.17
C ILE A 96 4.24 -24.51 25.29
N HIS A 97 3.98 -25.50 24.44
CA HIS A 97 2.70 -26.19 24.36
C HIS A 97 2.86 -27.70 24.12
N THR A 98 1.79 -28.47 24.32
CA THR A 98 1.82 -29.91 23.99
C THR A 98 1.92 -30.12 22.49
N GLY A 99 2.58 -31.21 22.09
CA GLY A 99 2.82 -31.54 20.68
C GLY A 99 1.55 -31.87 19.89
N SER A 100 0.46 -32.18 20.60
CA SER A 100 -0.87 -32.55 20.09
C SER A 100 -1.75 -31.38 19.64
N CYS A 101 -1.33 -30.14 19.90
CA CYS A 101 -2.11 -28.93 19.57
C CYS A 101 -1.18 -27.78 19.18
N THR A 102 -1.74 -26.70 18.63
CA THR A 102 -0.97 -25.50 18.25
C THR A 102 -1.74 -24.25 18.66
N PRO A 103 -1.22 -23.43 19.60
CA PRO A 103 -1.78 -22.13 19.95
C PRO A 103 -1.75 -21.16 18.77
N LYS A 104 -2.64 -20.17 18.76
CA LYS A 104 -2.74 -19.18 17.67
C LYS A 104 -2.71 -17.76 18.20
N VAL A 105 -1.86 -16.92 17.62
CA VAL A 105 -1.89 -15.47 17.86
C VAL A 105 -3.03 -14.85 17.08
N LEU A 106 -3.91 -14.14 17.77
CA LEU A 106 -5.11 -13.53 17.19
C LEU A 106 -4.85 -12.13 16.64
N ASN A 107 -3.88 -11.40 17.20
CA ASN A 107 -3.56 -10.02 16.83
C ASN A 107 -2.04 -9.79 16.58
N PRO A 108 -1.41 -10.49 15.61
CA PRO A 108 0.04 -10.40 15.40
C PRO A 108 0.55 -8.96 15.18
N GLN A 109 -0.29 -8.05 14.69
CA GLN A 109 -0.01 -6.63 14.55
C GLN A 109 0.30 -5.88 15.86
N ALA A 110 -0.01 -6.44 17.03
CA ALA A 110 0.29 -5.82 18.33
C ALA A 110 1.78 -5.79 18.66
N ILE A 111 2.55 -6.70 18.05
CA ILE A 111 4.02 -6.73 18.18
C ILE A 111 4.75 -6.70 16.83
N LYS A 112 4.08 -6.84 15.69
CA LYS A 112 4.76 -6.85 14.39
C LYS A 112 5.59 -5.58 14.17
N ASP A 113 6.84 -5.73 13.72
CA ASP A 113 7.70 -4.62 13.36
C ASP A 113 7.00 -3.70 12.35
N ARG A 114 6.72 -2.47 12.79
CA ARG A 114 6.22 -1.43 11.90
C ARG A 114 7.44 -0.83 11.22
N LEU A 115 7.79 -1.34 10.04
CA LEU A 115 8.79 -0.68 9.21
C LEU A 115 8.38 0.80 9.05
N PRO A 116 9.30 1.74 9.23
CA PRO A 116 9.01 3.14 9.00
C PRO A 116 8.54 3.33 7.56
N PHE A 117 7.58 4.24 7.36
CA PHE A 117 7.11 4.56 6.03
C PHE A 117 8.27 5.02 5.15
N ARG A 118 8.30 4.53 3.91
CA ARG A 118 9.22 5.01 2.88
C ARG A 118 8.64 4.91 1.48
N PHE A 119 9.03 5.85 0.63
CA PHE A 119 8.95 5.69 -0.81
C PHE A 119 10.05 4.73 -1.26
N SER A 120 9.66 3.67 -1.96
CA SER A 120 10.60 2.72 -2.57
C SER A 120 11.00 3.18 -3.98
N SER A 121 10.06 3.74 -4.73
CA SER A 121 10.33 4.41 -6.01
C SER A 121 9.21 5.39 -6.34
N VAL A 122 9.53 6.40 -7.14
CA VAL A 122 8.57 7.34 -7.74
C VAL A 122 9.03 7.62 -9.17
N HIS A 123 8.13 7.45 -10.11
CA HIS A 123 8.36 7.65 -11.54
C HIS A 123 7.24 8.50 -12.12
N VAL A 124 7.60 9.39 -13.05
CA VAL A 124 6.68 10.22 -13.82
C VAL A 124 7.05 10.04 -15.28
N ASP A 125 6.07 9.68 -16.10
CA ASP A 125 6.18 9.63 -17.56
C ASP A 125 5.25 10.68 -18.19
N MET A 126 4.97 10.57 -19.49
CA MET A 126 4.18 11.55 -20.26
C MET A 126 2.72 11.67 -19.79
N ASN A 127 2.13 10.62 -19.25
CA ASN A 127 0.69 10.58 -18.95
C ASN A 127 0.40 10.12 -17.52
N THR A 128 1.39 9.63 -16.79
CA THR A 128 1.18 8.97 -15.50
C THR A 128 2.30 9.22 -14.50
N MET A 129 1.93 9.17 -13.23
CA MET A 129 2.83 9.04 -12.10
C MET A 129 2.59 7.71 -11.42
N ILE A 130 3.67 6.96 -11.20
CA ILE A 130 3.67 5.67 -10.53
C ILE A 130 4.58 5.75 -9.32
N TRP A 131 4.09 5.36 -8.14
CA TRP A 131 4.93 5.27 -6.96
C TRP A 131 4.69 3.99 -6.17
N VAL A 132 5.76 3.57 -5.51
CA VAL A 132 5.80 2.36 -4.68
C VAL A 132 6.18 2.75 -3.25
N THR A 133 5.47 2.23 -2.27
CA THR A 133 5.65 2.53 -0.84
C THR A 133 5.74 1.25 -0.02
N LYS A 134 6.34 1.37 1.18
CA LYS A 134 6.32 0.34 2.24
C LYS A 134 6.09 1.02 3.58
N GLY A 135 5.49 0.30 4.53
CA GLY A 135 5.29 0.81 5.90
C GLY A 135 4.16 1.83 6.04
N GLU A 136 3.10 1.75 5.22
CA GLU A 136 1.95 2.65 5.38
C GLU A 136 1.16 2.36 6.66
N LYS A 137 0.66 3.40 7.30
CA LYS A 137 -0.35 3.32 8.35
C LYS A 137 -1.74 3.48 7.74
N LYS A 138 -2.73 2.76 8.28
CA LYS A 138 -4.14 2.93 7.92
C LYS A 138 -4.57 4.39 8.05
N PHE A 139 -5.43 4.82 7.13
CA PHE A 139 -5.98 6.19 7.05
C PHE A 139 -4.96 7.32 6.79
N GLY A 140 -3.72 6.99 6.41
CA GLY A 140 -2.80 7.99 5.87
C GLY A 140 -3.25 8.52 4.51
N GLN A 141 -2.71 9.67 4.10
CA GLN A 141 -3.04 10.36 2.86
C GLN A 141 -1.77 10.74 2.10
N PHE A 142 -1.84 10.65 0.76
CA PHE A 142 -0.86 11.18 -0.16
C PHE A 142 -1.37 12.51 -0.74
N PHE A 143 -0.51 13.53 -0.73
CA PHE A 143 -0.72 14.80 -1.38
C PHE A 143 0.27 14.90 -2.53
N ILE A 144 -0.24 14.84 -3.75
CA ILE A 144 0.54 15.00 -4.96
C ILE A 144 0.69 16.50 -5.17
N GLN A 145 1.93 16.96 -5.22
CA GLN A 145 2.25 18.38 -5.27
C GLN A 145 3.05 18.70 -6.53
N ILE A 146 2.73 19.82 -7.15
CA ILE A 146 3.50 20.43 -8.22
C ILE A 146 4.10 21.74 -7.72
N LYS A 147 5.34 22.02 -8.12
CA LYS A 147 6.02 23.27 -7.80
C LYS A 147 5.51 24.37 -8.73
N ASN A 148 5.09 25.48 -8.14
CA ASN A 148 4.80 26.73 -8.84
C ASN A 148 5.67 27.83 -8.25
N ASN A 149 6.65 28.32 -9.02
CA ASN A 149 7.70 29.22 -8.56
C ASN A 149 8.44 28.65 -7.33
N ARG A 150 8.20 29.25 -6.15
CA ARG A 150 8.80 28.85 -4.87
C ARG A 150 7.82 28.12 -3.94
N THR A 151 6.60 27.85 -4.41
CA THR A 151 5.52 27.28 -3.60
C THR A 151 5.10 25.92 -4.13
N TRP A 152 4.60 25.06 -3.24
CA TRP A 152 4.08 23.74 -3.59
C TRP A 152 2.56 23.78 -3.56
N ILE A 153 1.94 23.47 -4.69
CA ILE A 153 0.48 23.42 -4.83
C ILE A 153 0.06 21.96 -4.78
N VAL A 154 -0.96 21.63 -3.98
CA VAL A 154 -1.55 20.30 -3.96
C VAL A 154 -2.45 20.17 -5.19
N GLU A 155 -2.10 19.24 -6.08
CA GLU A 155 -2.88 18.94 -7.28
C GLU A 155 -3.93 17.87 -7.00
N LYS A 156 -3.57 16.88 -6.17
CA LYS A 156 -4.48 15.77 -5.83
C LYS A 156 -4.20 15.20 -4.46
N VAL A 157 -5.26 14.69 -3.81
CA VAL A 157 -5.18 13.94 -2.55
C VAL A 157 -5.66 12.51 -2.80
N ILE A 158 -4.88 11.53 -2.33
CA ILE A 158 -5.16 10.11 -2.50
C ILE A 158 -5.04 9.40 -1.16
N SER A 159 -6.07 8.68 -0.76
CA SER A 159 -6.04 7.84 0.45
C SER A 159 -5.06 6.68 0.26
N CYS A 160 -4.26 6.39 1.28
CA CYS A 160 -3.36 5.24 1.23
C CYS A 160 -4.13 3.92 1.34
N LYS A 161 -3.50 2.83 0.89
CA LYS A 161 -4.00 1.46 1.07
C LYS A 161 -3.85 1.00 2.52
N GLY A 162 -2.92 1.61 3.27
CA GLY A 162 -2.79 1.42 4.72
C GLY A 162 -2.16 0.08 5.12
N SER A 163 -1.42 -0.53 4.19
CA SER A 163 -0.69 -1.78 4.42
C SER A 163 0.80 -1.51 4.66
N ALA A 164 1.37 -2.18 5.65
CA ALA A 164 2.82 -2.15 5.88
C ALA A 164 3.62 -2.86 4.76
N GLN A 165 2.96 -3.69 3.96
CA GLN A 165 3.58 -4.34 2.79
C GLN A 165 3.84 -3.34 1.66
N GLN A 166 4.37 -3.83 0.55
CA GLN A 166 4.55 -3.03 -0.64
C GLN A 166 3.20 -2.62 -1.23
N ASN A 167 3.03 -1.33 -1.50
CA ASN A 167 1.88 -0.80 -2.20
C ASN A 167 2.34 -0.08 -3.47
N ILE A 168 1.57 -0.21 -4.54
CA ILE A 168 1.81 0.44 -5.83
C ILE A 168 0.60 1.30 -6.15
N TYR A 169 0.84 2.50 -6.66
CA TYR A 169 -0.17 3.43 -7.11
C TYR A 169 0.15 3.93 -8.50
N THR A 170 -0.90 4.19 -9.28
CA THR A 170 -0.83 4.78 -10.61
C THR A 170 -1.82 5.92 -10.65
N LEU A 171 -1.36 7.09 -11.07
CA LEU A 171 -2.15 8.30 -11.20
C LEU A 171 -1.98 8.85 -12.62
N PRO A 172 -3.06 8.94 -13.42
CA PRO A 172 -3.03 9.74 -14.64
C PRO A 172 -2.71 11.20 -14.33
N LEU A 173 -1.81 11.81 -15.10
CA LEU A 173 -1.37 13.18 -14.99
C LEU A 173 -1.52 13.92 -16.32
N ILE A 174 -1.70 15.23 -16.22
CA ILE A 174 -1.63 16.17 -17.34
C ILE A 174 -0.53 17.17 -17.01
N HIS A 175 0.54 17.18 -17.80
CA HIS A 175 1.66 18.09 -17.57
C HIS A 175 1.41 19.47 -18.19
N ARG A 176 2.01 20.49 -17.60
CA ARG A 176 2.09 21.82 -18.21
C ARG A 176 3.24 21.84 -19.22
N ALA A 177 3.18 22.72 -20.21
CA ALA A 177 4.31 22.94 -21.10
C ALA A 177 5.55 23.38 -20.30
N GLY A 178 6.71 22.79 -20.60
CA GLY A 178 7.98 23.10 -19.95
C GLY A 178 8.33 22.17 -18.78
N GLU A 179 9.16 22.68 -17.86
CA GLU A 179 9.63 21.92 -16.70
C GLU A 179 8.52 21.80 -15.64
N ASN A 180 8.10 20.57 -15.35
CA ASN A 180 7.20 20.25 -14.25
C ASN A 180 8.03 19.60 -13.13
N ILE A 181 7.91 20.10 -11.91
CA ILE A 181 8.58 19.54 -10.74
C ILE A 181 7.53 19.03 -9.77
N TYR A 182 7.51 17.72 -9.58
CA TYR A 182 6.56 17.04 -8.70
C TYR A 182 7.23 16.55 -7.42
N ARG A 183 6.44 16.42 -6.37
CA ARG A 183 6.76 15.59 -5.21
C ARG A 183 5.49 15.04 -4.57
N ILE A 184 5.62 13.99 -3.78
CA ILE A 184 4.53 13.40 -3.03
C ILE A 184 4.79 13.62 -1.54
N LYS A 185 3.80 14.15 -0.81
CA LYS A 185 3.79 14.16 0.66
C LYS A 185 2.90 13.04 1.15
N TYR A 186 3.43 12.11 1.94
CA TYR A 186 2.62 11.21 2.74
C TYR A 186 2.41 11.83 4.12
N LEU A 187 1.17 11.83 4.62
CA LEU A 187 0.80 12.21 5.98
C LEU A 187 0.13 11.02 6.64
N ASP A 188 0.67 10.57 7.77
CA ASP A 188 0.05 9.49 8.53
C ASP A 188 -0.95 10.01 9.57
N VAL A 189 -1.73 9.11 10.16
CA VAL A 189 -2.73 9.41 11.19
C VAL A 189 -2.15 9.99 12.48
N THR A 190 -0.85 9.83 12.70
CA THR A 190 -0.17 10.41 13.87
C THR A 190 0.34 11.83 13.61
N GLY A 191 0.10 12.36 12.40
CA GLY A 191 0.60 13.67 11.97
C GLY A 191 2.03 13.66 11.44
N LYS A 192 2.71 12.49 11.43
CA LYS A 192 4.06 12.37 10.87
C LYS A 192 3.96 12.36 9.34
N TYR A 193 4.84 13.11 8.69
CA TYR A 193 4.86 13.22 7.24
C TYR A 193 6.22 12.90 6.64
N TYR A 194 6.19 12.51 5.36
CA TYR A 194 7.36 12.12 4.59
C TYR A 194 7.21 12.64 3.17
N TYR A 195 8.30 13.13 2.59
CA TYR A 195 8.35 13.57 1.20
C TYR A 195 9.07 12.53 0.34
N SER A 196 8.61 12.38 -0.91
CA SER A 196 9.42 11.76 -1.95
C SER A 196 10.58 12.67 -2.34
N PRO A 197 11.58 12.16 -3.08
CA PRO A 197 12.44 13.01 -3.89
C PRO A 197 11.63 13.91 -4.82
N GLU A 198 12.21 15.03 -5.25
CA GLU A 198 11.65 15.87 -6.31
C GLU A 198 11.84 15.17 -7.66
N ILE A 199 10.78 15.04 -8.43
CA ILE A 199 10.80 14.43 -9.76
C ILE A 199 10.59 15.54 -10.77
N LYS A 200 11.59 15.72 -11.65
CA LYS A 200 11.52 16.68 -12.76
C LYS A 200 11.07 15.95 -14.01
N PHE A 201 10.06 16.49 -14.68
CA PHE A 201 9.59 16.02 -15.96
C PHE A 201 9.45 17.22 -16.90
N VAL A 202 10.23 17.24 -17.98
CA VAL A 202 10.08 18.25 -19.02
C VAL A 202 9.07 17.72 -20.00
N SER A 203 7.92 18.38 -20.06
CA SER A 203 6.89 18.04 -21.03
C SER A 203 6.95 19.02 -22.17
N GLU A 204 6.94 18.49 -23.39
CA GLU A 204 6.56 19.25 -24.58
C GLU A 204 5.04 19.47 -24.67
N GLY A 205 4.29 19.01 -23.65
CA GLY A 205 2.83 18.99 -23.54
C GLY A 205 2.17 20.26 -24.06
N GLU A 206 0.98 20.11 -24.61
CA GLU A 206 0.37 21.02 -25.58
C GLU A 206 0.78 22.48 -25.41
N GLN A 207 1.79 22.94 -26.18
CA GLN A 207 2.09 24.36 -26.30
C GLN A 207 0.77 25.11 -26.52
N GLN A 208 0.50 26.14 -25.72
CA GLN A 208 -0.64 27.02 -25.96
C GLN A 208 -0.67 27.38 -27.44
N ILE A 209 -1.84 27.29 -28.05
CA ILE A 209 -1.95 27.64 -29.46
C ILE A 209 -1.55 29.10 -29.57
N THR A 210 -0.59 29.39 -30.42
CA THR A 210 -0.21 30.77 -30.74
C THR A 210 -0.57 31.03 -32.18
N PHE A 211 -0.80 32.28 -32.54
CA PHE A 211 -1.03 32.66 -33.93
C PHE A 211 -0.06 33.74 -34.40
N TYR A 212 0.16 33.80 -35.70
CA TYR A 212 0.90 34.86 -36.36
C TYR A 212 0.31 35.14 -37.75
N PRO A 213 0.53 36.35 -38.29
CA PRO A 213 1.08 37.54 -37.65
C PRO A 213 0.02 38.32 -36.82
N LYS A 214 0.44 39.22 -35.92
CA LYS A 214 -0.48 40.18 -35.25
C LYS A 214 -0.90 41.36 -36.15
N SER A 215 -0.13 41.64 -37.20
CA SER A 215 -0.47 42.56 -38.30
C SER A 215 -0.71 41.74 -39.56
N VAL A 216 -1.98 41.52 -39.90
CA VAL A 216 -2.44 40.55 -40.90
C VAL A 216 -2.70 41.27 -42.22
N THR A 217 -2.20 40.71 -43.32
CA THR A 217 -2.53 41.14 -44.69
C THR A 217 -3.60 40.24 -45.30
N SER A 218 -3.41 38.93 -45.31
CA SER A 218 -4.36 37.99 -45.93
C SER A 218 -4.61 36.73 -45.11
N ARG A 219 -3.71 36.35 -44.20
CA ARG A 219 -3.81 35.06 -43.49
C ARG A 219 -3.29 35.14 -42.07
N ILE A 220 -3.98 34.44 -41.18
CA ILE A 220 -3.49 34.06 -39.85
C ILE A 220 -3.14 32.57 -39.87
N THR A 221 -2.05 32.19 -39.21
CA THR A 221 -1.61 30.81 -39.02
C THR A 221 -1.47 30.51 -37.53
N PHE A 222 -2.11 29.45 -37.07
CA PHE A 222 -1.98 28.91 -35.73
C PHE A 222 -0.78 27.95 -35.63
N SER A 223 -0.28 27.70 -34.42
CA SER A 223 0.74 26.67 -34.17
C SER A 223 0.19 25.25 -34.30
N ARG A 224 -1.13 25.06 -34.19
CA ARG A 224 -1.85 23.81 -34.45
C ARG A 224 -3.29 24.11 -34.93
N SER A 225 -3.97 23.12 -35.49
CA SER A 225 -5.38 23.27 -35.86
C SER A 225 -6.27 23.48 -34.63
N THR A 226 -7.16 24.47 -34.68
CA THR A 226 -8.10 24.77 -33.58
C THR A 226 -9.39 25.39 -34.09
N ASP A 227 -10.43 25.37 -33.25
CA ASP A 227 -11.63 26.17 -33.45
C ASP A 227 -11.33 27.63 -33.17
N TYR A 228 -11.76 28.51 -34.06
CA TYR A 228 -11.53 29.94 -33.95
C TYR A 228 -12.77 30.78 -34.27
N GLN A 229 -12.80 31.98 -33.72
CA GLN A 229 -13.77 33.03 -34.03
C GLN A 229 -13.06 34.37 -34.19
N ILE A 230 -13.46 35.17 -35.17
CA ILE A 230 -13.01 36.56 -35.35
C ILE A 230 -14.20 37.48 -35.06
N LEU A 231 -14.02 38.40 -34.12
CA LEU A 231 -14.95 39.48 -33.83
C LEU A 231 -14.40 40.81 -34.33
N ASP A 232 -15.28 41.72 -34.73
CA ASP A 232 -14.91 43.12 -34.96
C ASP A 232 -14.65 43.87 -33.64
N ASN A 233 -14.26 45.15 -33.73
CA ASN A 233 -13.98 45.98 -32.56
C ASN A 233 -15.21 46.23 -31.66
N ASN A 234 -16.42 45.92 -32.13
CA ASN A 234 -17.66 46.03 -31.37
C ASN A 234 -18.11 44.67 -30.78
N GLY A 235 -17.30 43.62 -30.93
CA GLY A 235 -17.62 42.27 -30.44
C GLY A 235 -18.58 41.50 -31.36
N LYS A 236 -18.88 41.99 -32.56
CA LYS A 236 -19.73 41.26 -33.53
C LYS A 236 -18.93 40.16 -34.20
N LEU A 237 -19.49 38.94 -34.23
CA LEU A 237 -18.91 37.82 -34.95
C LEU A 237 -18.84 38.07 -36.46
N ILE A 238 -17.64 38.00 -37.02
CA ILE A 238 -17.35 38.18 -38.45
C ILE A 238 -17.07 36.85 -39.14
N LEU A 239 -16.24 36.01 -38.52
CA LEU A 239 -15.84 34.72 -39.06
C LEU A 239 -15.71 33.68 -37.96
N LYS A 240 -15.98 32.42 -38.27
CA LYS A 240 -15.65 31.28 -37.40
C LYS A 240 -15.27 30.08 -38.26
N GLY A 241 -14.48 29.17 -37.69
CA GLY A 241 -14.09 27.94 -38.39
C GLY A 241 -13.22 27.05 -37.52
N ASN A 242 -12.70 25.99 -38.14
CA ASN A 242 -11.68 25.11 -37.59
C ASN A 242 -10.55 24.99 -38.61
N GLY A 243 -9.30 25.07 -38.15
CA GLY A 243 -8.17 24.84 -39.03
C GLY A 243 -6.85 25.37 -38.49
N LEU A 244 -5.78 25.08 -39.22
CA LEU A 244 -4.44 25.64 -38.97
C LEU A 244 -4.32 27.10 -39.44
N THR A 245 -5.14 27.52 -40.39
CA THR A 245 -5.07 28.86 -40.99
C THR A 245 -6.45 29.51 -41.12
N VAL A 246 -6.47 30.83 -41.06
CA VAL A 246 -7.67 31.66 -41.28
C VAL A 246 -7.43 32.61 -42.44
N ASP A 247 -8.32 32.60 -43.43
CA ASP A 247 -8.31 33.59 -44.51
C ASP A 247 -8.95 34.90 -44.04
N CYS A 248 -8.16 35.97 -44.09
CA CYS A 248 -8.52 37.32 -43.67
C CYS A 248 -8.54 38.29 -44.86
N SER A 249 -8.43 37.81 -46.10
CA SER A 249 -8.31 38.64 -47.30
C SER A 249 -9.52 39.56 -47.51
N ASN A 250 -10.70 39.10 -47.14
CA ASN A 250 -11.97 39.83 -47.28
C ASN A 250 -12.32 40.69 -46.07
N LEU A 251 -11.44 40.79 -45.07
CA LEU A 251 -11.64 41.67 -43.92
C LEU A 251 -11.26 43.11 -44.28
N ASN A 252 -12.07 44.07 -43.84
CA ASN A 252 -11.77 45.49 -43.95
C ASN A 252 -10.58 45.85 -43.03
N LEU A 253 -9.91 46.96 -43.34
CA LEU A 253 -8.83 47.49 -42.49
C LEU A 253 -9.36 47.84 -41.11
N GLY A 254 -8.66 47.42 -40.06
CA GLY A 254 -9.11 47.67 -38.68
C GLY A 254 -8.57 46.70 -37.64
N ALA A 255 -9.02 46.89 -36.41
CA ALA A 255 -8.72 46.01 -35.28
C ALA A 255 -9.80 44.94 -35.12
N TYR A 256 -9.35 43.73 -34.82
CA TYR A 256 -10.19 42.55 -34.63
C TYR A 256 -9.74 41.76 -33.40
N TYR A 257 -10.66 40.97 -32.86
CA TYR A 257 -10.41 40.03 -31.78
C TYR A 257 -10.51 38.60 -32.30
N LEU A 258 -9.52 37.77 -31.99
CA LEU A 258 -9.42 36.36 -32.35
C LEU A 258 -9.59 35.53 -31.08
N LEU A 259 -10.63 34.70 -31.06
CA LEU A 259 -10.92 33.78 -29.97
C LEU A 259 -10.60 32.35 -30.40
N PHE A 260 -9.85 31.63 -29.59
CA PHE A 260 -9.47 30.22 -29.82
C PHE A 260 -9.04 29.59 -28.49
N GLU A 261 -9.37 28.32 -28.24
CA GLU A 261 -9.01 27.60 -26.98
C GLU A 261 -9.33 28.38 -25.69
N GLY A 262 -10.40 29.17 -25.67
CA GLY A 262 -10.77 30.02 -24.52
C GLY A 262 -9.85 31.24 -24.29
N GLN A 263 -8.92 31.52 -25.21
CA GLN A 263 -8.13 32.75 -25.26
C GLN A 263 -8.81 33.79 -26.16
N GLU A 264 -8.59 35.07 -25.85
CA GLU A 264 -8.99 36.21 -26.67
C GLU A 264 -7.76 37.08 -26.94
N GLU A 265 -7.41 37.27 -28.21
CA GLU A 265 -6.23 38.01 -28.63
C GLU A 265 -6.58 39.04 -29.71
N ARG A 266 -5.87 40.17 -29.72
CA ARG A 266 -6.09 41.25 -30.71
C ARG A 266 -5.13 41.15 -31.88
N PHE A 267 -5.63 41.38 -33.10
CA PHE A 267 -4.82 41.58 -34.30
C PHE A 267 -5.31 42.77 -35.14
N PHE A 268 -4.46 43.25 -36.05
CA PHE A 268 -4.75 44.38 -36.93
C PHE A 268 -4.70 43.95 -38.39
N LYS A 269 -5.77 44.22 -39.14
CA LYS A 269 -5.81 44.05 -40.61
C LYS A 269 -5.20 45.27 -41.29
N LYS A 270 -4.19 45.04 -42.12
CA LYS A 270 -3.52 46.03 -42.98
C LYS A 270 -3.87 45.84 -44.44
#